data_AF-A0A327JAV3-F1
#
_entry.id   AF-A0A327JAV3-F1
#
_cell.length_a   1.000
_cell.length_b   1.000
_cell.length_c   1.000
_cell.angle_alpha   90.00
_cell.angle_beta   90.00
_cell.angle_gamma   90.00
#
_symmetry.space_group_name_H-M   'P 1'
#
loop_
_entity.id
_entity.type
_entity.pdbx_description
1 polymer ?
#
loop_
_entity_poly.entity_id
_entity_poly.type
_entity_poly.pdbx_seq_one_letter_code
_entity_poly.pdbx_strand_id
1 'polypeptide(L)'
;MKKLIKSFLAIAVVFLGLNAFASGGFLNPNLDVNEVRASHVLVKTRKEAVQIKKQIENGDITFEDAARQYSLCPSGQYGGDLGYFNRKQMVQQFADTAFDLKVGEISDPVGTKFGWHIIKTTAKR
;
A
#
# COMPACT_ATOMS: atom_id res chain seq x y z
N MET A 1 7.43 -1.22 -55.55
CA MET A 1 8.24 -2.45 -55.68
C MET A 1 8.19 -3.22 -54.37
N LYS A 2 7.83 -4.52 -54.44
CA LYS A 2 7.92 -5.58 -53.41
C LYS A 2 6.88 -5.51 -52.26
N LYS A 3 5.76 -6.22 -52.41
CA LYS A 3 5.47 -7.61 -51.91
C LYS A 3 5.13 -7.60 -50.41
N LEU A 4 3.86 -7.72 -50.00
CA LEU A 4 3.04 -8.94 -49.97
C LEU A 4 3.65 -10.05 -49.08
N ILE A 5 3.19 -10.09 -47.81
CA ILE A 5 3.18 -11.28 -46.93
C ILE A 5 1.82 -11.20 -46.22
N LYS A 6 0.73 -11.68 -46.84
CA LYS A 6 0.14 -13.02 -46.63
C LYS A 6 0.12 -13.48 -45.17
N SER A 7 -1.01 -13.20 -44.52
CA SER A 7 -1.86 -14.13 -43.76
C SER A 7 -1.13 -15.29 -43.08
N PHE A 8 -1.05 -15.25 -41.74
CA PHE A 8 -1.00 -16.45 -40.92
C PHE A 8 -1.71 -16.20 -39.58
N LEU A 9 -2.66 -17.08 -39.31
CA LEU A 9 -3.13 -17.50 -37.99
C LEU A 9 -4.00 -16.53 -37.18
N ALA A 10 -5.30 -16.63 -37.47
CA ALA A 10 -6.30 -16.64 -36.42
C ALA A 10 -6.02 -17.75 -35.40
N ILE A 11 -6.54 -17.57 -34.18
CA ILE A 11 -6.72 -18.57 -33.10
C ILE A 11 -5.55 -18.71 -32.12
N ALA A 12 -5.64 -17.95 -31.03
CA ALA A 12 -5.40 -18.46 -29.66
C ALA A 12 -6.00 -17.49 -28.62
N VAL A 13 -7.29 -17.17 -28.74
CA VAL A 13 -8.08 -16.73 -27.58
C VAL A 13 -8.46 -17.98 -26.81
N VAL A 14 -7.50 -18.58 -26.10
CA VAL A 14 -7.68 -19.51 -24.97
C VAL A 14 -6.33 -19.59 -24.22
N PHE A 15 -5.98 -18.55 -23.47
CA PHE A 15 -5.26 -18.81 -22.20
C PHE A 15 -6.31 -18.67 -21.11
N LEU A 16 -7.16 -19.71 -21.06
CA LEU A 16 -7.94 -20.05 -19.89
C LEU A 16 -7.00 -20.05 -18.69
N GLY A 17 -7.45 -19.37 -17.63
CA GLY A 17 -6.78 -19.35 -16.36
C GLY A 17 -6.38 -20.76 -15.92
N LEU A 18 -5.07 -20.95 -15.80
CA LEU A 18 -4.46 -22.05 -15.08
C LEU A 18 -3.14 -21.57 -14.46
N ASN A 19 -3.23 -20.55 -13.62
CA ASN A 19 -2.25 -20.30 -12.55
C ASN A 19 -2.97 -20.04 -11.21
N ALA A 20 -4.19 -20.55 -11.09
CA ALA A 20 -4.75 -20.92 -9.81
C ALA A 20 -4.57 -22.44 -9.71
N PHE A 21 -4.12 -22.92 -8.54
CA PHE A 21 -4.13 -24.33 -8.16
C PHE A 21 -2.87 -25.17 -8.44
N ALA A 22 -1.68 -24.77 -7.95
CA ALA A 22 -0.61 -25.72 -7.61
C ALA A 22 0.56 -25.09 -6.81
N SER A 23 0.29 -24.61 -5.60
CA SER A 23 1.23 -24.75 -4.48
C SER A 23 0.44 -24.55 -3.18
N GLY A 24 0.26 -25.66 -2.46
CA GLY A 24 -0.44 -25.68 -1.18
C GLY A 24 0.17 -24.69 -0.20
N GLY A 25 -0.71 -24.00 0.54
CA GLY A 25 -0.32 -22.99 1.52
C GLY A 25 0.53 -21.90 0.88
N PHE A 26 -0.10 -20.86 0.33
CA PHE A 26 0.57 -19.57 0.32
C PHE A 26 0.89 -19.27 1.78
N LEU A 27 2.13 -19.56 2.18
CA LEU A 27 2.73 -18.99 3.36
C LEU A 27 2.54 -17.49 3.16
N ASN A 28 1.56 -16.92 3.83
CA ASN A 28 1.58 -15.49 4.06
C ASN A 28 2.96 -15.27 4.70
N PRO A 29 3.89 -14.53 4.08
CA PRO A 29 5.23 -14.35 4.65
C PRO A 29 5.19 -13.57 5.98
N ASN A 30 3.98 -13.24 6.45
CA ASN A 30 3.67 -12.60 7.71
C ASN A 30 2.86 -13.53 8.65
N LEU A 31 2.87 -14.86 8.47
CA LEU A 31 2.08 -15.80 9.31
C LEU A 31 2.51 -15.78 10.80
N ASP A 32 3.73 -15.31 11.05
CA ASP A 32 4.40 -15.17 12.33
C ASP A 32 4.52 -13.70 12.81
N VAL A 33 4.07 -12.73 11.99
CA VAL A 33 4.06 -11.31 12.37
C VAL A 33 2.80 -11.03 13.18
N ASN A 34 2.97 -10.83 14.48
CA ASN A 34 1.89 -10.53 15.39
C ASN A 34 1.63 -9.01 15.47
N GLU A 35 2.68 -8.21 15.26
CA GLU A 35 2.64 -6.77 15.42
C GLU A 35 3.40 -6.05 14.29
N VAL A 36 2.83 -4.96 13.81
CA VAL A 36 3.47 -4.06 12.84
C VAL A 36 3.65 -2.69 13.48
N ARG A 37 4.80 -2.05 13.23
CA ARG A 37 4.97 -0.62 13.47
C ARG A 37 4.76 0.10 12.16
N ALA A 38 3.87 1.09 12.15
CA ALA A 38 3.64 1.91 10.98
C ALA A 38 3.43 3.37 11.36
N SER A 39 3.80 4.24 10.42
CA SER A 39 3.47 5.66 10.46
C SER A 39 2.35 5.95 9.48
N HIS A 40 1.51 6.95 9.77
CA HIS A 40 0.44 7.36 8.85
C HIS A 40 0.26 8.88 8.73
N VAL A 41 -0.26 9.29 7.57
CA VAL A 41 -0.73 10.65 7.29
C VAL A 41 -2.24 10.57 7.03
N LEU A 42 -3.05 11.25 7.84
CA LEU A 42 -4.50 11.30 7.67
C LEU A 42 -4.92 12.64 7.07
N VAL A 43 -5.62 12.61 5.93
CA VAL A 43 -6.16 13.80 5.27
C VAL A 43 -7.64 13.65 4.93
N LYS A 44 -8.32 14.75 4.60
CA LYS A 44 -9.77 14.75 4.35
C LYS A 44 -10.11 14.10 3.01
N THR A 45 -9.29 14.32 1.99
CA THR A 45 -9.63 13.91 0.62
C THR A 45 -8.59 12.97 0.00
N ARG A 46 -9.06 12.11 -0.92
CA ARG A 46 -8.19 11.23 -1.71
C ARG A 46 -7.16 12.04 -2.51
N LYS A 47 -7.59 13.20 -3.02
CA LYS A 47 -6.75 14.06 -3.87
C LYS A 47 -5.54 14.56 -3.08
N GLU A 48 -5.75 15.05 -1.87
CA GLU A 48 -4.66 15.46 -0.97
C GLU A 48 -3.72 14.29 -0.69
N ALA A 49 -4.27 13.11 -0.38
CA ALA A 49 -3.44 11.93 -0.09
C ALA A 49 -2.56 11.53 -1.29
N VAL A 50 -3.11 11.56 -2.51
CA VAL A 50 -2.35 11.29 -3.74
C VAL A 50 -1.28 12.35 -3.97
N GLN A 51 -1.57 13.63 -3.73
CA GLN A 51 -0.58 14.70 -3.91
C GLN A 51 0.57 14.59 -2.92
N ILE A 52 0.27 14.33 -1.65
CA ILE A 52 1.28 14.16 -0.60
C ILE A 52 2.13 12.91 -0.88
N LYS A 53 1.51 11.78 -1.27
CA LYS A 53 2.25 10.57 -1.65
C LYS A 53 3.26 10.87 -2.76
N LYS A 54 2.85 11.58 -3.80
CA LYS A 54 3.75 11.97 -4.91
C LYS A 54 4.92 12.82 -4.44
N GLN A 55 4.68 13.80 -3.56
CA GLN A 55 5.77 14.63 -3.01
C GLN A 55 6.76 13.78 -2.20
N ILE A 56 6.26 12.80 -1.44
CA ILE A 56 7.12 11.87 -0.69
C ILE A 56 7.92 10.97 -1.65
N GLU A 57 7.27 10.40 -2.67
CA GLU A 57 7.92 9.54 -3.67
C GLU A 57 8.97 10.29 -4.51
N ASN A 58 8.74 11.59 -4.78
CA ASN A 58 9.69 12.46 -5.46
C ASN A 58 10.86 12.90 -4.57
N GLY A 59 10.75 12.73 -3.25
CA GLY A 59 11.73 13.22 -2.27
C GLY A 59 11.62 14.73 -1.98
N ASP A 60 10.52 15.39 -2.37
CA ASP A 60 10.28 16.81 -2.09
C ASP A 60 10.06 17.07 -0.58
N ILE A 61 9.50 16.07 0.11
CA ILE A 61 9.20 16.12 1.55
C ILE A 61 9.40 14.72 2.16
N THR A 62 9.86 14.67 3.42
CA THR A 62 9.92 13.41 4.17
C THR A 62 8.52 12.95 4.59
N PHE A 63 8.34 11.65 4.87
CA PHE A 63 7.06 11.15 5.36
C PHE A 63 6.70 11.78 6.71
N GLU A 64 7.71 11.97 7.55
CA GLU A 64 7.61 12.52 8.89
C GLU A 64 7.20 14.01 8.85
N ASP A 65 7.76 14.78 7.91
CA ASP A 65 7.36 16.18 7.71
C ASP A 65 5.97 16.29 7.08
N ALA A 66 5.63 15.41 6.13
CA ALA A 66 4.28 15.34 5.58
C ALA A 66 3.24 15.03 6.68
N ALA A 67 3.57 14.12 7.60
CA ALA A 67 2.71 13.81 8.74
C ALA A 67 2.56 15.00 9.69
N ARG A 68 3.64 15.74 9.99
CA ARG A 68 3.57 16.94 10.84
C ARG A 68 2.77 18.08 10.21
N GLN A 69 2.87 18.25 8.90
CA GLN A 69 2.26 19.37 8.19
C GLN A 69 0.80 19.12 7.81
N TYR A 70 0.47 17.89 7.36
CA TYR A 70 -0.83 17.60 6.75
C TYR A 70 -1.71 16.63 7.53
N SER A 71 -1.15 15.86 8.48
CA SER A 71 -1.94 14.85 9.19
C SER A 71 -2.93 15.50 10.15
N LEU A 72 -4.19 15.07 10.06
CA LEU A 72 -5.27 15.45 10.99
C LEU A 72 -5.26 14.58 12.25
N CYS A 73 -4.39 13.58 12.33
CA CYS A 73 -4.26 12.70 13.48
C CYS A 73 -3.27 13.31 14.49
N PRO A 74 -3.52 13.21 15.82
CA PRO A 74 -2.57 13.63 16.85
C PRO A 74 -1.18 12.97 16.75
N SER A 75 -1.06 11.84 16.06
CA SER A 75 0.24 11.20 15.74
C SER A 75 1.12 12.05 14.81
N GLY A 76 0.54 13.01 14.08
CA GLY A 76 1.26 13.90 13.16
C GLY A 76 2.43 14.63 13.83
N GLN A 77 2.30 15.04 15.10
CA GLN A 77 3.38 15.68 15.86
C GLN A 77 4.62 14.77 16.03
N TYR A 78 4.42 13.45 16.02
CA TYR A 78 5.47 12.43 16.12
C TYR A 78 5.86 11.86 14.75
N GLY A 79 5.65 12.61 13.66
CA GLY A 79 5.93 12.14 12.31
C GLY A 79 4.98 11.03 11.84
N GLY A 80 3.78 10.97 12.44
CA GLY A 80 2.74 10.00 12.09
C GLY A 80 2.93 8.61 12.69
N ASP A 81 3.96 8.39 13.51
CA ASP A 81 4.23 7.07 14.11
C ASP A 81 3.12 6.65 15.09
N LEU A 82 2.57 5.45 14.87
CA LEU A 82 1.56 4.85 15.73
C LEU A 82 2.14 3.82 16.71
N GLY A 83 3.45 3.54 16.63
CA GLY A 83 4.06 2.45 17.39
C GLY A 83 3.63 1.08 16.88
N TYR A 84 3.92 0.04 17.66
CA TYR A 84 3.54 -1.33 17.33
C TYR A 84 2.06 -1.56 17.61
N PHE A 85 1.35 -2.14 16.65
CA PHE A 85 -0.03 -2.55 16.79
C PHE A 85 -0.28 -3.91 16.14
N ASN A 86 -1.26 -4.62 16.66
CA ASN A 86 -1.80 -5.85 16.08
C ASN A 86 -3.02 -5.56 15.19
N ARG A 87 -3.43 -6.55 14.39
CA ARG A 87 -4.56 -6.41 13.46
C ARG A 87 -5.89 -6.00 14.12
N LYS A 88 -6.08 -6.31 15.41
CA LYS A 88 -7.33 -6.04 16.14
C LYS A 88 -7.38 -4.64 16.77
N GLN A 89 -6.25 -3.94 16.86
CA GLN A 89 -6.15 -2.61 17.47
C GLN A 89 -6.51 -1.47 16.51
N MET A 90 -6.48 -1.71 15.20
CA MET A 90 -6.76 -0.71 14.17
C MET A 90 -7.98 -1.07 13.33
N VAL A 91 -8.48 -0.11 12.55
CA VAL A 91 -9.54 -0.37 11.56
C VAL A 91 -9.04 -1.42 10.57
N GLN A 92 -9.86 -2.43 10.29
CA GLN A 92 -9.45 -3.60 9.50
C GLN A 92 -8.75 -3.24 8.18
N GLN A 93 -9.30 -2.30 7.40
CA GLN A 93 -8.67 -1.84 6.15
C GLN A 93 -7.28 -1.22 6.34
N PHE A 94 -7.08 -0.48 7.44
CA PHE A 94 -5.79 0.11 7.78
C PHE A 94 -4.79 -0.97 8.20
N ALA A 95 -5.23 -1.86 9.10
CA ALA A 95 -4.41 -2.97 9.58
C ALA A 95 -3.97 -3.87 8.42
N ASP A 96 -4.92 -4.33 7.59
CA ASP A 96 -4.62 -5.23 6.49
C ASP A 96 -3.60 -4.60 5.53
N THR A 97 -3.78 -3.32 5.18
CA THR A 97 -2.79 -2.61 4.36
C THR A 97 -1.43 -2.54 5.04
N ALA A 98 -1.35 -2.14 6.31
CA ALA A 98 -0.08 -2.03 7.04
C ALA A 98 0.67 -3.37 7.15
N PHE A 99 -0.07 -4.46 7.36
CA PHE A 99 0.48 -5.80 7.43
C PHE A 99 0.87 -6.37 6.07
N ASP A 100 0.23 -5.94 4.98
CA ASP A 100 0.57 -6.39 3.62
C ASP A 100 1.78 -5.65 3.05
N LEU A 101 2.01 -4.39 3.44
CA LEU A 101 3.18 -3.60 3.04
C LEU A 101 4.51 -4.22 3.51
N LYS A 102 5.57 -4.11 2.71
CA LYS A 102 6.92 -4.43 3.17
C LYS A 102 7.44 -3.36 4.13
N VAL A 103 8.42 -3.73 4.97
CA VAL A 103 9.11 -2.74 5.82
C VAL A 103 9.82 -1.71 4.93
N GLY A 104 9.57 -0.44 5.19
CA GLY A 104 10.00 0.71 4.40
C GLY A 104 9.04 1.14 3.30
N GLU A 105 8.01 0.35 2.99
CA GLU A 105 7.07 0.62 1.89
C GLU A 105 5.96 1.59 2.31
N ILE A 106 5.51 2.39 1.34
CA ILE A 106 4.41 3.35 1.48
C ILE A 106 3.22 2.85 0.66
N SER A 107 2.06 2.73 1.30
CA SER A 107 0.80 2.35 0.65
C SER A 107 0.24 3.44 -0.27
N ASP A 108 -0.62 2.99 -1.18
CA ASP A 108 -1.59 3.86 -1.81
C ASP A 108 -2.61 4.42 -0.81
N PRO A 109 -3.27 5.56 -1.10
CA PRO A 109 -4.26 6.16 -0.21
C PRO A 109 -5.39 5.20 0.17
N VAL A 110 -5.48 4.89 1.47
CA VAL A 110 -6.49 4.01 2.06
C VAL A 110 -7.64 4.84 2.62
N GLY A 111 -8.85 4.66 2.08
CA GLY A 111 -10.04 5.31 2.59
C GLY A 111 -10.61 4.59 3.80
N THR A 112 -10.89 5.31 4.88
CA THR A 112 -11.63 4.81 6.05
C THR A 112 -12.71 5.80 6.45
N LYS A 113 -13.51 5.48 7.48
CA LYS A 113 -14.50 6.40 8.05
C LYS A 113 -13.93 7.73 8.58
N PHE A 114 -12.61 7.80 8.83
CA PHE A 114 -11.94 9.00 9.34
C PHE A 114 -11.38 9.90 8.22
N GLY A 115 -11.34 9.42 6.98
CA GLY A 115 -10.69 10.09 5.86
C GLY A 115 -9.73 9.17 5.12
N TRP A 116 -8.71 9.76 4.49
CA TRP A 116 -7.73 9.08 3.65
C TRP A 116 -6.40 8.98 4.36
N HIS A 117 -5.83 7.77 4.38
CA HIS A 117 -4.61 7.44 5.08
C HIS A 117 -3.52 7.08 4.07
N ILE A 118 -2.32 7.64 4.26
CA ILE A 118 -1.10 7.13 3.64
C ILE A 118 -0.35 6.40 4.74
N ILE A 119 -0.03 5.13 4.55
CA ILE A 119 0.58 4.27 5.58
C ILE A 119 1.99 3.89 5.13
N LYS A 120 2.97 4.03 6.03
CA LYS A 120 4.35 3.58 5.86
C LYS A 120 4.66 2.55 6.93
N THR A 121 4.96 1.33 6.54
CA THR A 121 5.34 0.27 7.50
C THR A 121 6.81 0.41 7.84
N THR A 122 7.16 0.55 9.12
CA THR A 122 8.53 0.81 9.57
C THR A 122 9.19 -0.39 10.25
N ALA A 123 8.40 -1.32 10.82
CA ALA A 123 8.90 -2.58 11.37
C ALA A 123 7.79 -3.63 11.45
N LYS A 124 8.16 -4.91 11.54
CA LYS A 124 7.26 -6.07 11.73
C LYS A 124 7.91 -7.03 12.73
N ARG A 125 7.12 -7.64 13.61
CA ARG A 125 7.57 -8.63 14.60
C ARG A 125 6.48 -9.62 15.02
#